data_AF-A0A8T7JT70-F1
#
_entry.id   AF-A0A8T7JT70-F1
#
_cell.length_a   1.000
_cell.length_b   1.000
_cell.length_c   1.000
_cell.angle_alpha   90.00
_cell.angle_beta   90.00
_cell.angle_gamma   90.00
#
_symmetry.space_group_name_H-M   'P 1'
#
loop_
_entity.id
_entity.type
_entity.pdbx_description
1 polymer ?
#
loop_
_entity_poly.entity_id
_entity_poly.type
_entity_poly.pdbx_seq_one_letter_code
_entity_poly.pdbx_strand_id
1 'polypeptide(L)'
;MKKIFNKLIVTLTLAALFLTACGSAPQSADNALSVLASTSFLADIAQNVAGDRVVVESLLPIGADPHAYQAAPTDVAKIAESNVLILNGVEYEHFIEPLLENAGGERLVIEATTGLTPHAMEEHDEHEGEEEHAEGEEHAEEGEEGHDHEAGDPHMWLDPNLVITYVENIRDGLSEADPAGTETYKANADAY
;
A
#
# COMPACT_ATOMS: atom_id res chain seq x y z
N MET A 1 -28.99 45.84 46.56
CA MET A 1 -29.61 45.32 45.31
C MET A 1 -28.61 45.20 44.16
N LYS A 2 -27.91 46.26 43.73
CA LYS A 2 -26.90 46.21 42.64
C LYS A 2 -25.78 45.16 42.81
N LYS A 3 -25.29 44.92 44.04
CA LYS A 3 -24.23 43.92 44.31
C LYS A 3 -24.68 42.45 44.15
N ILE A 4 -25.98 42.19 44.32
CA ILE A 4 -26.57 40.85 44.16
C ILE A 4 -26.84 40.61 42.66
N PHE A 5 -27.27 41.66 41.95
CA PHE A 5 -27.48 41.65 40.51
C PHE A 5 -26.17 41.42 39.72
N ASN A 6 -25.07 42.08 40.10
CA ASN A 6 -23.76 41.85 39.47
C ASN A 6 -23.20 40.44 39.74
N LYS A 7 -23.46 39.87 40.92
CA LYS A 7 -23.08 38.47 41.21
C LYS A 7 -23.89 37.49 40.36
N LEU A 8 -25.19 37.74 40.17
CA LEU A 8 -26.05 36.90 39.34
C LEU A 8 -25.64 36.92 37.85
N ILE A 9 -25.25 38.08 37.32
CA ILE A 9 -24.77 38.22 35.94
C ILE A 9 -23.46 37.47 35.74
N VAL A 10 -22.48 37.61 36.66
CA VAL A 10 -21.18 36.91 36.57
C VAL A 10 -21.34 35.39 36.65
N THR A 11 -22.23 34.88 37.50
CA THR A 11 -22.49 33.43 37.58
C THR A 11 -23.17 32.90 36.32
N LEU A 12 -24.05 33.69 35.69
CA LEU A 12 -24.73 33.31 34.44
C LEU A 12 -23.79 33.32 33.23
N THR A 13 -22.83 34.26 33.19
CA THR A 13 -21.80 34.30 32.12
C THR A 13 -20.78 33.16 32.25
N LEU A 14 -20.45 32.76 33.48
CA LEU A 14 -19.54 31.64 33.73
C LEU A 14 -20.18 30.28 33.43
N ALA A 15 -21.49 30.14 33.66
CA ALA A 15 -22.24 28.94 33.27
C ALA A 15 -22.38 28.79 31.74
N ALA A 16 -22.49 29.89 31.00
CA ALA A 16 -22.54 29.85 29.53
C ALA A 16 -21.22 29.40 28.88
N LEU A 17 -20.08 29.66 29.54
CA LEU A 17 -18.76 29.19 29.07
C LEU A 17 -18.54 27.68 29.24
N PHE A 18 -19.32 27.00 30.10
CA PHE A 18 -19.24 25.56 30.30
C PHE A 18 -20.12 24.74 29.34
N LEU A 19 -21.05 25.38 28.59
CA LEU A 19 -21.93 24.67 27.66
C LEU A 19 -21.34 24.50 26.24
N THR A 20 -20.21 25.15 25.93
CA THR A 20 -19.52 25.00 24.62
C THR A 20 -18.44 23.92 24.61
N ALA A 21 -18.27 23.16 25.70
CA ALA A 21 -17.27 22.09 25.80
C ALA A 21 -17.77 20.72 25.27
N CYS A 22 -19.02 20.63 24.78
CA CYS A 22 -19.51 19.46 24.05
C CYS A 22 -19.25 19.63 22.55
N GLY A 23 -17.98 19.73 22.17
CA GLY A 23 -17.56 19.63 20.77
C GLY A 23 -17.18 18.17 20.48
N SER A 24 -18.01 17.50 19.69
CA SER A 24 -17.78 16.21 19.04
C SER A 24 -17.42 15.04 19.98
N ALA A 25 -18.43 14.23 20.30
CA ALA A 25 -18.16 12.84 20.70
C ALA A 25 -17.39 12.16 19.56
N PRO A 26 -16.34 11.36 19.83
CA PRO A 26 -15.71 10.56 18.79
C PRO A 26 -16.82 9.69 18.18
N GLN A 27 -17.07 9.91 16.89
CA GLN A 27 -17.91 9.04 16.11
C GLN A 27 -17.28 7.64 16.22
N SER A 28 -18.00 6.70 16.83
CA SER A 28 -17.56 5.31 16.91
C SER A 28 -17.12 4.86 15.52
N ALA A 29 -15.85 4.51 15.40
CA ALA A 29 -15.20 4.08 14.17
C ALA A 29 -15.60 2.64 13.83
N ASP A 30 -16.90 2.35 13.81
CA ASP A 30 -17.43 1.00 13.60
C ASP A 30 -17.23 0.49 12.16
N ASN A 31 -16.57 1.27 11.29
CA ASN A 31 -16.07 0.87 9.97
C ASN A 31 -14.88 1.76 9.57
N ALA A 32 -13.82 1.80 10.39
CA ALA A 32 -12.57 2.40 9.92
C ALA A 32 -12.03 1.57 8.75
N LEU A 33 -11.76 2.23 7.61
CA LEU A 33 -11.21 1.57 6.43
C LEU A 33 -9.86 0.93 6.80
N SER A 34 -9.74 -0.39 6.65
CA SER A 34 -8.48 -1.11 6.86
C SER A 34 -7.72 -1.22 5.54
N VAL A 35 -6.56 -0.59 5.46
CA VAL A 35 -5.71 -0.55 4.25
C VAL A 35 -4.39 -1.24 4.54
N LEU A 36 -4.09 -2.25 3.75
CA LEU A 36 -2.86 -3.04 3.83
C LEU A 36 -2.09 -2.87 2.53
N ALA A 37 -0.81 -2.53 2.60
CA ALA A 37 0.11 -2.53 1.46
C ALA A 37 1.04 -3.74 1.55
N SER A 38 1.38 -4.36 0.42
CA SER A 38 2.26 -5.53 0.39
C SER A 38 3.62 -5.22 1.02
N THR A 39 4.22 -4.08 0.67
CA THR A 39 5.56 -3.68 1.07
C THR A 39 5.60 -2.32 1.77
N SER A 40 6.71 -2.05 2.46
CA SER A 40 6.86 -0.83 3.25
C SER A 40 6.95 0.45 2.41
N PHE A 41 7.49 0.41 1.19
CA PHE A 41 7.54 1.59 0.32
C PHE A 41 6.16 1.94 -0.22
N LEU A 42 5.34 0.94 -0.56
CA LEU A 42 3.95 1.17 -0.93
C LEU A 42 3.15 1.71 0.26
N ALA A 43 3.40 1.18 1.47
CA ALA A 43 2.78 1.70 2.68
C ALA A 43 3.15 3.18 2.90
N ASP A 44 4.40 3.58 2.66
CA ASP A 44 4.84 4.99 2.78
C ASP A 44 4.15 5.91 1.76
N ILE A 45 4.16 5.54 0.47
CA ILE A 45 3.46 6.30 -0.59
C ILE A 45 1.98 6.43 -0.23
N ALA A 46 1.34 5.32 0.12
CA ALA A 46 -0.07 5.29 0.44
C ALA A 46 -0.41 6.05 1.72
N GLN A 47 0.44 6.02 2.74
CA GLN A 47 0.23 6.77 3.97
C GLN A 47 0.31 8.28 3.72
N ASN A 48 1.20 8.73 2.83
CA ASN A 48 1.26 10.14 2.42
C ASN A 48 -0.02 10.57 1.70
N VAL A 49 -0.57 9.74 0.80
CA VAL A 49 -1.85 10.01 0.14
C VAL A 49 -3.02 9.98 1.14
N ALA A 50 -3.07 8.98 2.02
CA ALA A 50 -4.13 8.80 3.01
C ALA A 50 -4.15 9.92 4.07
N GLY A 51 -2.99 10.46 4.43
CA GLY A 51 -2.83 11.40 5.54
C GLY A 51 -3.35 10.81 6.85
N ASP A 52 -3.91 11.65 7.73
CA ASP A 52 -4.46 11.22 9.03
C ASP A 52 -5.81 10.49 8.92
N ARG A 53 -6.35 10.32 7.71
CA ARG A 53 -7.69 9.77 7.49
C ARG A 53 -7.74 8.26 7.66
N VAL A 54 -6.66 7.59 7.23
CA VAL A 54 -6.53 6.14 7.26
C VAL A 54 -5.09 5.79 7.62
N VAL A 55 -4.93 4.81 8.50
CA VAL A 55 -3.62 4.21 8.77
C VAL A 55 -3.38 3.12 7.74
N VAL A 56 -2.25 3.19 7.04
CA VAL A 56 -1.83 2.16 6.09
C VAL A 56 -0.80 1.27 6.75
N GLU A 57 -1.11 -0.02 6.84
CA GLU A 57 -0.19 -1.02 7.37
C GLU A 57 0.59 -1.72 6.26
N SER A 58 1.78 -2.23 6.57
CA SER A 58 2.54 -3.08 5.65
C SER A 58 2.39 -4.55 6.03
N LEU A 59 2.13 -5.39 5.02
CA LEU A 59 2.09 -6.84 5.17
C LEU A 59 3.49 -7.37 5.50
N LEU A 60 4.46 -7.02 4.65
CA LEU A 60 5.86 -7.42 4.84
C LEU A 60 6.53 -6.56 5.91
N PRO A 61 7.29 -7.19 6.83
CA PRO A 61 8.13 -6.45 7.75
C PRO A 61 9.16 -5.57 7.00
N ILE A 62 9.55 -4.45 7.62
CA ILE A 62 10.64 -3.61 7.10
C ILE A 62 11.90 -4.46 6.94
N GLY A 63 12.49 -4.43 5.75
CA GLY A 63 13.70 -5.17 5.39
C GLY A 63 13.46 -6.61 4.93
N ALA A 64 12.21 -7.09 4.90
CA ALA A 64 11.89 -8.36 4.24
C ALA A 64 12.01 -8.22 2.72
N ASP A 65 12.55 -9.26 2.09
CA ASP A 65 12.65 -9.38 0.63
C ASP A 65 11.35 -10.01 0.10
N PRO A 66 10.57 -9.31 -0.75
CA PRO A 66 9.32 -9.82 -1.31
C PRO A 66 9.51 -10.98 -2.29
N HIS A 67 10.64 -11.08 -2.98
CA HIS A 67 10.91 -12.17 -3.92
C HIS A 67 11.17 -13.49 -3.20
N ALA A 68 11.78 -13.42 -2.02
CA ALA A 68 12.08 -14.56 -1.17
C ALA A 68 11.07 -14.73 -0.01
N TYR A 69 10.00 -13.93 0.03
CA TYR A 69 9.12 -13.90 1.18
C TYR A 69 8.29 -15.19 1.30
N GLN A 70 8.36 -15.81 2.48
CA GLN A 70 7.50 -16.95 2.81
C GLN A 70 6.39 -16.49 3.75
N ALA A 71 5.16 -16.49 3.24
CA ALA A 71 4.01 -16.02 3.98
C ALA A 71 3.70 -16.86 5.22
N ALA A 72 3.33 -16.19 6.30
CA ALA A 72 2.90 -16.80 7.55
C ALA A 72 1.36 -16.89 7.62
N PRO A 73 0.79 -17.80 8.43
CA PRO A 73 -0.67 -17.87 8.63
C PRO A 73 -1.29 -16.55 9.12
N THR A 74 -0.51 -15.73 9.82
CA THR A 74 -0.93 -14.39 10.25
C THR A 74 -1.13 -13.41 9.09
N ASP A 75 -0.46 -13.63 7.97
CA ASP A 75 -0.59 -12.78 6.78
C ASP A 75 -1.95 -12.98 6.11
N VAL A 76 -2.44 -14.23 6.10
CA VAL A 76 -3.82 -14.56 5.68
C VAL A 76 -4.83 -13.81 6.55
N ALA A 77 -4.62 -13.78 7.88
CA ALA A 77 -5.52 -13.07 8.79
C ALA A 77 -5.53 -11.55 8.52
N LYS A 78 -4.36 -10.93 8.35
CA LYS A 78 -4.25 -9.51 7.98
C LYS A 78 -4.98 -9.20 6.67
N ILE A 79 -4.79 -10.04 5.65
CA ILE A 79 -5.46 -9.88 4.35
C ILE A 79 -6.98 -10.06 4.48
N ALA A 80 -7.44 -11.02 5.29
CA ALA A 80 -8.86 -11.24 5.56
C ALA A 80 -9.53 -10.05 6.27
N GLU A 81 -8.79 -9.33 7.12
CA GLU A 81 -9.27 -8.14 7.86
C GLU A 81 -9.18 -6.84 7.05
N SER A 82 -8.39 -6.81 5.96
CA SER A 82 -8.23 -5.64 5.10
C SER A 82 -9.43 -5.41 4.19
N ASN A 83 -9.83 -4.15 4.02
CA ASN A 83 -10.81 -3.73 3.02
C ASN A 83 -10.15 -3.37 1.68
N VAL A 84 -8.92 -2.87 1.75
CA VAL A 84 -8.09 -2.51 0.62
C VAL A 84 -6.73 -3.19 0.75
N LEU A 85 -6.27 -3.81 -0.34
CA LEU A 85 -4.93 -4.36 -0.47
C LEU A 85 -4.21 -3.64 -1.61
N ILE A 86 -3.08 -3.00 -1.31
CA ILE A 86 -2.22 -2.31 -2.28
C ILE A 86 -1.06 -3.24 -2.64
N LEU A 87 -0.94 -3.57 -3.91
CA LEU A 87 0.12 -4.39 -4.49
C LEU A 87 0.97 -3.55 -5.43
N ASN A 88 2.22 -3.95 -5.64
CA ASN A 88 3.04 -3.41 -6.71
C ASN A 88 2.46 -3.86 -8.06
N GLY A 89 2.15 -5.16 -8.18
CA GLY A 89 1.81 -5.78 -9.46
C GLY A 89 3.07 -6.20 -10.22
N VAL A 90 2.91 -6.60 -11.49
CA VAL A 90 4.00 -7.13 -12.34
C VAL A 90 4.67 -8.34 -11.67
N GLU A 91 3.84 -9.23 -11.12
CA GLU A 91 4.24 -10.45 -10.40
C GLU A 91 5.17 -10.26 -9.19
N TYR A 92 5.46 -9.04 -8.76
CA TYR A 92 6.36 -8.77 -7.62
C TYR A 92 5.97 -9.50 -6.33
N GLU A 93 4.67 -9.65 -6.08
CA GLU A 93 4.13 -10.40 -4.95
C GLU A 93 3.68 -11.82 -5.31
N HIS A 94 4.57 -12.67 -5.85
CA HIS A 94 4.25 -14.06 -6.24
C HIS A 94 3.53 -14.88 -5.15
N PHE A 95 3.73 -14.56 -3.87
CA PHE A 95 3.11 -15.25 -2.75
C PHE A 95 1.64 -14.84 -2.50
N ILE A 96 1.10 -13.81 -3.17
CA ILE A 96 -0.16 -13.18 -2.78
C ILE A 96 -1.40 -13.97 -3.17
N GLU A 97 -1.41 -14.60 -4.34
CA GLU A 97 -2.56 -15.36 -4.87
C GLU A 97 -3.06 -16.43 -3.89
N PRO A 98 -2.21 -17.36 -3.40
CA PRO A 98 -2.68 -18.36 -2.45
C PRO A 98 -3.14 -17.75 -1.12
N LEU A 99 -2.63 -16.59 -0.72
CA LEU A 99 -3.12 -15.91 0.48
C LEU A 99 -4.51 -15.32 0.28
N LEU A 100 -4.78 -14.73 -0.88
CA LEU A 100 -6.08 -14.17 -1.22
C LEU A 100 -7.16 -15.25 -1.26
N GLU A 101 -6.85 -16.41 -1.86
CA GLU A 101 -7.74 -17.57 -1.89
C GLU A 101 -8.07 -18.07 -0.48
N ASN A 102 -7.05 -18.17 0.38
CA ASN A 102 -7.22 -18.66 1.75
C ASN A 102 -7.90 -17.64 2.68
N ALA A 103 -7.68 -16.35 2.46
CA ALA A 103 -8.29 -15.28 3.25
C ALA A 103 -9.81 -15.18 3.00
N GLY A 104 -10.25 -15.50 1.77
CA GLY A 104 -11.65 -15.36 1.36
C GLY A 104 -12.16 -13.92 1.43
N GLY A 105 -13.47 -13.72 1.29
CA GLY A 105 -14.09 -12.39 1.33
C GLY A 105 -13.82 -11.52 0.10
N GLU A 106 -14.42 -10.33 0.07
CA GLU A 106 -14.24 -9.34 -0.99
C GLU A 106 -13.43 -8.17 -0.46
N ARG A 107 -12.43 -7.73 -1.24
CA ARG A 107 -11.58 -6.56 -0.94
C ARG A 107 -11.24 -5.85 -2.24
N LEU A 108 -11.01 -4.54 -2.16
CA LEU A 108 -10.47 -3.78 -3.27
C LEU A 108 -8.97 -4.05 -3.37
N VAL A 109 -8.50 -4.47 -4.55
CA VAL A 109 -7.07 -4.61 -4.83
C VAL A 109 -6.63 -3.42 -5.70
N ILE A 110 -5.61 -2.70 -5.25
CA ILE A 110 -5.01 -1.58 -5.97
C ILE A 110 -3.64 -2.05 -6.46
N GLU A 111 -3.45 -2.16 -7.78
CA GLU A 111 -2.14 -2.39 -8.37
C GLU A 111 -1.49 -1.05 -8.71
N ALA A 112 -0.42 -0.72 -8.01
CA ALA A 112 0.23 0.59 -8.11
C ALA A 112 0.86 0.85 -9.49
N THR A 113 1.26 -0.20 -10.21
CA THR A 113 1.82 -0.10 -11.57
C THR A 113 0.78 -0.04 -12.69
N THR A 114 -0.53 -0.04 -12.39
CA THR A 114 -1.57 -0.02 -13.41
C THR A 114 -1.34 1.11 -14.42
N GLY A 115 -1.26 0.75 -15.71
CA GLY A 115 -1.02 1.70 -16.81
C GLY A 115 0.45 1.97 -17.13
N LEU A 116 1.39 1.40 -16.37
CA LEU A 116 2.82 1.42 -16.68
C LEU A 116 3.23 0.22 -17.54
N THR A 117 4.34 0.36 -18.26
CA THR A 117 4.95 -0.72 -19.04
C THR A 117 6.28 -1.10 -18.42
N PRO A 118 6.41 -2.32 -17.86
CA PRO A 118 7.66 -2.82 -17.32
C PRO A 118 8.77 -2.86 -18.38
N HIS A 119 10.01 -2.65 -17.96
CA HIS A 119 11.15 -2.93 -18.81
C HIS A 119 11.27 -4.44 -19.01
N ALA A 120 11.71 -4.86 -20.21
CA ALA A 120 12.07 -6.26 -20.41
C ALA A 120 13.24 -6.60 -19.47
N MET A 121 13.19 -7.77 -18.85
CA MET A 121 14.35 -8.25 -18.12
C MET A 121 15.47 -8.53 -19.13
N GLU A 122 16.61 -7.87 -18.97
CA GLU A 122 17.79 -8.21 -19.77
C GLU A 122 18.26 -9.59 -19.30
N GLU A 123 18.27 -10.56 -20.21
CA GLU A 123 19.00 -11.81 -20.02
C GLU A 123 20.48 -11.44 -19.87
N HIS A 124 20.97 -11.39 -18.65
CA HIS A 124 22.40 -11.32 -18.39
C HIS A 124 23.01 -12.67 -18.76
N ASP A 125 23.38 -12.82 -20.03
CA ASP A 125 24.34 -13.83 -20.47
C ASP A 125 25.68 -13.50 -19.78
N GLU A 126 25.90 -14.10 -18.62
CA GLU A 126 27.18 -14.15 -17.95
C GLU A 126 28.15 -15.00 -18.79
N HIS A 127 28.62 -14.46 -19.92
CA HIS A 127 29.82 -14.95 -20.56
C HIS A 127 31.04 -14.56 -19.71
N GLU A 128 31.25 -15.27 -18.61
CA GLU A 128 32.59 -15.38 -18.04
C GLU A 128 33.44 -16.20 -19.01
N GLY A 129 34.28 -15.50 -19.76
CA GLY A 129 35.38 -16.14 -20.45
C GLY A 129 36.39 -16.64 -19.41
N GLU A 130 36.78 -17.92 -19.50
CA GLU A 130 38.19 -18.31 -19.55
C GLU A 130 38.37 -19.80 -19.95
N GLU A 131 39.15 -19.95 -21.04
CA GLU A 131 40.11 -21.01 -21.36
C GLU A 131 39.69 -22.34 -22.04
N GLU A 132 40.51 -22.65 -23.05
CA GLU A 132 40.41 -23.69 -24.06
C GLU A 132 40.49 -25.13 -23.50
N HIS A 133 39.47 -25.95 -23.79
CA HIS A 133 39.63 -27.40 -23.84
C HIS A 133 38.97 -27.97 -25.10
N ALA A 134 39.84 -28.41 -26.00
CA ALA A 134 39.50 -29.13 -27.21
C ALA A 134 39.09 -30.58 -26.91
N GLU A 135 38.17 -31.07 -27.75
CA GLU A 135 37.80 -32.45 -28.07
C GLU A 135 36.92 -33.22 -27.06
N GLY A 136 35.67 -33.47 -27.47
CA GLY A 136 35.02 -34.76 -27.23
C GLY A 136 33.61 -34.72 -26.64
N GLU A 137 32.66 -35.03 -27.52
CA GLU A 137 31.39 -35.73 -27.25
C GLU A 137 30.15 -34.88 -26.90
N GLU A 138 29.21 -34.97 -27.85
CA GLU A 138 27.76 -34.82 -27.81
C GLU A 138 27.09 -34.92 -26.42
N HIS A 139 26.97 -33.77 -25.76
CA HIS A 139 25.93 -33.57 -24.76
C HIS A 139 24.69 -33.03 -25.47
N ALA A 140 23.64 -33.85 -25.49
CA ALA A 140 22.30 -33.41 -25.84
C ALA A 140 21.90 -32.31 -24.85
N GLU A 141 21.65 -31.13 -25.39
CA GLU A 141 21.04 -29.97 -24.75
C GLU A 141 19.76 -30.41 -24.02
N GLU A 142 19.84 -30.63 -22.71
CA GLU A 142 18.65 -30.45 -21.87
C GLU A 142 18.45 -28.95 -21.80
N GLY A 143 17.57 -28.45 -22.67
CA GLY A 143 17.09 -27.08 -22.59
C GLY A 143 16.50 -26.87 -21.20
N GLU A 144 17.27 -26.23 -20.34
CA GLU A 144 16.77 -25.57 -19.14
C GLU A 144 15.57 -24.73 -19.59
N GLU A 145 14.37 -25.11 -19.15
CA GLU A 145 13.17 -24.34 -19.44
C GLU A 145 13.34 -22.97 -18.78
N GLY A 146 13.69 -21.99 -19.60
CA GLY A 146 13.79 -20.60 -19.20
C GLY A 146 12.53 -20.22 -18.45
N HIS A 147 12.71 -19.79 -17.20
CA HIS A 147 11.63 -19.24 -16.41
C HIS A 147 11.06 -18.05 -17.19
N ASP A 148 9.86 -18.21 -17.75
CA ASP A 148 9.16 -17.16 -18.50
C ASP A 148 9.09 -15.89 -17.65
N HIS A 149 9.94 -14.91 -17.96
CA HIS A 149 9.92 -13.58 -17.37
C HIS A 149 8.95 -12.67 -18.12
N GLU A 150 7.73 -13.17 -18.38
CA GLU A 150 6.79 -12.52 -19.30
C GLU A 150 6.24 -11.20 -18.74
N ALA A 151 6.28 -11.01 -17.42
CA ALA A 151 5.80 -9.79 -16.76
C ALA A 151 6.78 -8.58 -16.87
N GLY A 152 8.08 -8.82 -17.03
CA GLY A 152 9.12 -7.77 -17.02
C GLY A 152 9.57 -7.31 -15.63
N ASP A 153 10.45 -6.30 -15.56
CA ASP A 153 11.05 -5.80 -14.33
C ASP A 153 10.01 -5.05 -13.44
N PRO A 154 9.70 -5.55 -12.23
CA PRO A 154 8.71 -4.93 -11.35
C PRO A 154 9.22 -3.69 -10.60
N HIS A 155 10.53 -3.38 -10.62
CA HIS A 155 11.18 -2.38 -9.75
C HIS A 155 11.01 -0.93 -10.21
N MET A 156 9.85 -0.61 -10.80
CA MET A 156 9.62 0.68 -11.48
C MET A 156 9.59 1.89 -10.52
N TRP A 157 9.37 1.67 -9.21
CA TRP A 157 9.45 2.72 -8.20
C TRP A 157 10.85 3.33 -8.05
N LEU A 158 11.89 2.68 -8.60
CA LEU A 158 13.25 3.21 -8.63
C LEU A 158 13.40 4.41 -9.58
N ASP A 159 12.45 4.62 -10.50
CA ASP A 159 12.30 5.88 -11.25
C ASP A 159 11.20 6.74 -10.59
N PRO A 160 11.56 7.86 -9.93
CA PRO A 160 10.60 8.77 -9.31
C PRO A 160 9.54 9.34 -10.27
N ASN A 161 9.81 9.39 -11.58
CA ASN A 161 8.81 9.84 -12.54
C ASN A 161 7.67 8.83 -12.68
N LEU A 162 7.95 7.55 -12.51
CA LEU A 162 6.95 6.48 -12.57
C LEU A 162 6.16 6.38 -11.26
N VAL A 163 6.75 6.79 -10.13
CA VAL A 163 6.07 6.88 -8.82
C VAL A 163 4.86 7.82 -8.87
N ILE A 164 4.83 8.81 -9.78
CA ILE A 164 3.64 9.65 -9.99
C ILE A 164 2.41 8.79 -10.29
N THR A 165 2.55 7.77 -11.14
CA THR A 165 1.44 6.85 -11.46
C THR A 165 1.07 5.97 -10.27
N TYR A 166 2.03 5.58 -9.43
CA TYR A 166 1.73 4.85 -8.18
C TYR A 166 0.85 5.69 -7.27
N VAL A 167 1.20 6.97 -7.08
CA VAL A 167 0.45 7.94 -6.27
C VAL A 167 -0.95 8.14 -6.82
N GLU A 168 -1.10 8.29 -8.15
CA GLU A 168 -2.40 8.45 -8.81
C GLU A 168 -3.30 7.21 -8.64
N ASN A 169 -2.76 6.01 -8.87
CA ASN A 169 -3.50 4.75 -8.71
C ASN A 169 -3.93 4.53 -7.26
N ILE A 170 -3.06 4.82 -6.29
CA ILE A 170 -3.38 4.75 -4.86
C ILE A 170 -4.44 5.78 -4.49
N ARG A 171 -4.33 7.03 -4.96
CA ARG A 171 -5.35 8.08 -4.75
C ARG A 171 -6.71 7.64 -5.25
N ASP A 172 -6.77 7.09 -6.46
CA ASP A 172 -8.02 6.71 -7.10
C ASP A 172 -8.66 5.51 -6.39
N GLY A 173 -7.87 4.49 -6.05
CA GLY A 173 -8.36 3.33 -5.30
C GLY A 173 -8.79 3.67 -3.86
N LEU A 174 -8.05 4.54 -3.15
CA LEU A 174 -8.49 5.02 -1.83
C LEU A 174 -9.77 5.87 -1.94
N SER A 175 -9.94 6.63 -3.03
CA SER A 175 -11.15 7.40 -3.29
C SER A 175 -12.35 6.51 -3.64
N GLU A 176 -12.13 5.37 -4.27
CA GLU A 176 -13.17 4.37 -4.51
C GLU A 176 -13.62 3.71 -3.21
N ALA A 177 -12.66 3.28 -2.39
CA ALA A 177 -12.94 2.64 -1.10
C ALA A 177 -13.56 3.60 -0.07
N ASP A 178 -13.20 4.88 -0.13
CA ASP A 178 -13.72 5.92 0.76
C ASP A 178 -14.03 7.22 0.00
N PRO A 179 -15.21 7.32 -0.64
CA PRO A 179 -15.62 8.49 -1.41
C PRO A 179 -15.74 9.78 -0.60
N ALA A 180 -15.89 9.69 0.72
CA ALA A 180 -15.93 10.87 1.58
C ALA A 180 -14.53 11.48 1.80
N GLY A 181 -13.46 10.77 1.40
CA GLY A 181 -12.06 11.19 1.51
C GLY A 181 -11.46 11.74 0.22
N THR A 182 -12.14 11.64 -0.91
CA THR A 182 -11.59 11.94 -2.26
C THR A 182 -10.85 13.27 -2.35
N GLU A 183 -11.42 14.37 -1.84
CA GLU A 183 -10.74 15.68 -1.89
C GLU A 183 -9.48 15.73 -1.02
N THR A 184 -9.45 14.99 0.09
CA THR A 184 -8.26 14.88 0.95
C THR A 184 -7.18 14.05 0.25
N TYR A 185 -7.53 12.88 -0.28
CA TYR A 185 -6.59 12.02 -1.00
C TYR A 185 -5.99 12.73 -2.20
N LYS A 186 -6.81 13.47 -2.95
CA LYS A 186 -6.36 14.29 -4.07
C LYS A 186 -5.40 15.39 -3.62
N ALA A 187 -5.75 16.17 -2.61
CA ALA A 187 -4.90 17.26 -2.14
C ALA A 187 -3.54 16.75 -1.61
N ASN A 188 -3.54 15.59 -0.95
CA ASN A 188 -2.31 14.97 -0.46
C ASN A 188 -1.46 14.40 -1.61
N ALA A 189 -2.08 13.71 -2.56
CA ALA A 189 -1.42 13.20 -3.75
C ALA A 189 -0.79 14.32 -4.60
N ASP A 190 -1.47 15.46 -4.75
CA ASP A 190 -0.93 16.63 -5.49
C ASP A 190 0.27 17.27 -4.77
N ALA A 191 0.43 17.05 -3.45
CA ALA A 191 1.47 17.66 -2.63
C ALA A 191 2.71 16.78 -2.44
N TYR A 192 2.57 15.47 -2.59
CA TYR A 192 3.62 14.47 -2.45
C TYR A 192 4.43 14.35 -3.74
#